data_AF-A0A807N5E0-F1
#
_entry.id   AF-A0A807N5E0-F1
#
_cell.length_a   1.000
_cell.length_b   1.000
_cell.length_c   1.000
_cell.angle_alpha   90.00
_cell.angle_beta   90.00
_cell.angle_gamma   90.00
#
_symmetry.space_group_name_H-M   'P 1'
#
loop_
_entity.id
_entity.type
_entity.pdbx_description
1 polymer ?
#
loop_
_entity_poly.entity_id
_entity_poly.type
_entity_poly.pdbx_seq_one_letter_code
_entity_poly.pdbx_strand_id
1 'polypeptide(L)' 'MALDPTGKGRARWTQRWKGALNAFEITFDGRLSAGRRY' A
#
# COMPACT_ATOMS: atom_id res chain seq x y z
N MET A 1 -13.19 20.31 2.61
CA MET A 1 -13.84 19.49 1.57
C MET A 1 -13.05 18.20 1.45
N ALA A 2 -13.67 17.03 1.66
CA ALA A 2 -12.96 15.75 1.71
C ALA A 2 -12.54 15.29 0.31
N LEU A 3 -11.28 14.87 0.15
CA LEU A 3 -10.66 14.57 -1.15
C LEU A 3 -11.27 13.34 -1.86
N ASP A 4 -11.86 12.42 -1.10
CA ASP A 4 -12.64 11.29 -1.60
C ASP A 4 -13.60 10.81 -0.50
N PRO A 5 -14.84 11.35 -0.41
CA PRO A 5 -15.79 11.00 0.65
C PRO A 5 -16.28 9.55 0.58
N THR A 6 -16.00 8.83 -0.51
CA THR A 6 -16.42 7.44 -0.72
C THR A 6 -15.29 6.41 -0.59
N GLY A 7 -14.03 6.85 -0.51
CA GLY A 7 -12.85 5.98 -0.47
C GLY A 7 -12.61 5.13 -1.73
N LYS A 8 -13.42 5.29 -2.79
CA LYS A 8 -13.34 4.50 -4.03
C LYS A 8 -12.07 4.79 -4.82
N GLY A 9 -11.53 6.01 -4.75
CA GLY A 9 -10.25 6.36 -5.37
C GLY A 9 -9.10 5.56 -4.75
N ARG A 10 -9.05 5.55 -3.41
CA ARG A 10 -8.06 4.77 -2.65
C ARG A 10 -8.17 3.26 -2.93
N ALA A 11 -9.39 2.72 -2.95
CA ALA A 11 -9.62 1.31 -3.21
C ALA A 11 -9.16 0.90 -4.63
N ARG A 12 -9.50 1.71 -5.65
CA ARG A 12 -9.06 1.46 -7.04
C ARG A 12 -7.55 1.52 -7.19
N TRP A 13 -6.90 2.50 -6.57
CA TRP A 13 -5.44 2.60 -6.59
C TRP A 13 -4.77 1.39 -5.92
N THR A 14 -5.26 1.00 -4.74
CA THR A 14 -4.72 -0.15 -4.00
C THR A 14 -4.90 -1.45 -4.79
N GLN A 15 -6.07 -1.66 -5.42
CA GLN A 15 -6.30 -2.84 -6.26
C GLN A 15 -5.41 -2.85 -7.51
N ARG A 16 -5.24 -1.70 -8.18
CA ARG A 16 -4.37 -1.56 -9.36
C ARG A 16 -2.91 -1.89 -9.04
N TRP A 17 -2.43 -1.52 -7.86
CA TRP A 17 -1.03 -1.71 -7.47
C TRP A 17 -0.78 -2.93 -6.57
N LYS A 18 -1.81 -3.70 -6.20
CA LYS A 18 -1.70 -4.83 -5.26
C LYS A 18 -0.62 -5.83 -5.67
N GLY A 19 -0.53 -6.21 -6.94
CA GLY A 19 0.46 -7.16 -7.43
C GLY A 19 1.90 -6.65 -7.29
N ALA A 20 2.12 -5.37 -7.64
CA ALA A 20 3.44 -4.74 -7.49
C ALA A 20 3.84 -4.57 -6.01
N LEU A 21 2.88 -4.21 -5.15
CA LEU A 21 3.10 -4.11 -3.71
C LEU A 21 3.42 -5.47 -3.08
N ASN A 22 2.71 -6.54 -3.47
CA ASN A 22 3.01 -7.89 -3.02
C ASN A 22 4.39 -8.37 -3.51
N ALA A 23 4.73 -8.11 -4.78
CA ALA A 23 6.05 -8.45 -5.33
C ALA A 23 7.16 -7.65 -4.63
N PHE A 24 6.91 -6.39 -4.29
CA PHE A 24 7.81 -5.56 -3.51
C PHE A 24 8.01 -6.14 -2.10
N GLU A 25 6.95 -6.56 -1.42
CA GLU A 25 7.03 -7.18 -0.10
C GLU A 25 7.88 -8.47 -0.11
N ILE A 26 7.72 -9.32 -1.14
CA ILE A 26 8.51 -10.55 -1.31
C ILE A 26 9.98 -10.23 -1.63
N THR A 27 10.21 -9.28 -2.54
CA THR A 27 11.57 -8.93 -3.02
C THR A 27 12.38 -8.19 -1.96
N PHE A 28 11.70 -7.45 -1.08
CA PHE A 28 12.30 -6.65 -0.02
C PHE A 28 11.96 -7.19 1.38
N ASP A 29 11.75 -8.51 1.50
CA ASP A 29 11.53 -9.19 2.77
C ASP A 29 12.59 -8.76 3.80
N GLY A 30 12.14 -8.29 4.97
CA GLY A 30 13.00 -7.76 6.04
C GLY A 30 13.38 -6.28 5.97
N ARG A 31 13.07 -5.52 4.90
CA ARG A 31 13.41 -4.06 4.83
C ARG A 31 12.29 -3.13 5.28
N LEU A 32 11.03 -3.54 5.19
CA LEU A 32 9.86 -2.72 5.59
C LEU A 32 9.60 -2.69 7.10
N SER A 33 10.21 -3.59 7.88
CA SER A 33 10.17 -3.55 9.35
C SER A 33 11.03 -2.44 9.95
N ALA A 34 11.85 -1.74 9.15
CA ALA A 34 12.69 -0.64 9.63
C ALA A 34 11.88 0.57 10.15
N GLY A 35 10.57 0.65 9.85
CA GLY A 35 9.67 1.69 10.35
C GLY A 35 8.80 1.26 11.54
N ARG A 36 8.78 -0.02 11.94
CA ARG A 36 8.03 -0.48 13.13
C ARG A 36 8.96 -0.58 14.33
N ARG A 37 9.48 0.58 14.75
CA ARG A 37 10.09 0.76 16.07
C ARG A 37 9.30 1.80 16.85
N TYR A 38 8.05 1.50 17.17
CA TYR A 38 7.33 1.77 18.43
C TYR A 38 5.86 1.36 18.24
#